data_AF-A0A8T0F3Z3-F1
#
_entry.id   AF-A0A8T0F3Z3-F1
#
_cell.length_a   1.000
_cell.length_b   1.000
_cell.length_c   1.000
_cell.angle_alpha   90.00
_cell.angle_beta   90.00
_cell.angle_gamma   90.00
#
_symmetry.space_group_name_H-M   'P 1'
#
loop_
_entity.id
_entity.type
_entity.pdbx_description
1 polymer ?
#
loop_
_entity_poly.entity_id
_entity_poly.type
_entity_poly.pdbx_seq_one_letter_code
_entity_poly.pdbx_strand_id
1 'polypeptide(L)'
;MYKISIFVFEAVVSHFVQFFSLKSTKYLNTIVYGMKRIENHKTQESFDNHRIIKLLLFEFVNNFIAMGYIAFYQQDLDMLKTQILIMMVVNQLFNQFQEAVLPFLIQKFRRMWRARSSSDISPTMRSILDQRDMWSYEGTYDDYLEVFTQFGYVFLFSSVFPLAALLALLNNLLEVWVDGFKLCYAYQRPQARPVKGIGVWQVAFEALSLIAVITIP
;
A
#
# COMPACT_ATOMS: atom_id res chain seq x y z
N MET A 1 32.60 0.93 3.99
CA MET A 1 31.76 2.09 3.66
C MET A 1 31.17 2.04 2.25
N TYR A 2 31.97 1.97 1.18
CA TYR A 2 31.43 2.01 -0.21
C TYR A 2 30.47 0.86 -0.58
N LYS A 3 30.68 -0.36 -0.07
CA LYS A 3 29.77 -1.50 -0.33
C LYS A 3 28.37 -1.33 0.29
N ILE A 4 28.29 -0.73 1.47
CA ILE A 4 27.02 -0.47 2.16
C ILE A 4 26.26 0.65 1.44
N SER A 5 26.93 1.74 1.07
CA SER A 5 26.30 2.81 0.29
C SER A 5 25.82 2.35 -1.08
N ILE A 6 26.57 1.48 -1.77
CA ILE A 6 26.16 0.94 -3.08
C ILE A 6 24.98 -0.03 -2.93
N PHE A 7 25.00 -0.94 -1.95
CA PHE A 7 23.91 -1.88 -1.75
C PHE A 7 22.63 -1.20 -1.26
N VAL A 8 22.74 -0.21 -0.36
CA VAL A 8 21.61 0.61 0.08
C VAL A 8 21.07 1.45 -1.09
N PHE A 9 21.95 2.03 -1.91
CA PHE A 9 21.54 2.76 -3.10
C PHE A 9 20.86 1.83 -4.12
N GLU A 10 21.38 0.63 -4.36
CA GLU A 10 20.76 -0.35 -5.25
C GLU A 10 19.46 -0.92 -4.68
N ALA A 11 19.34 -1.14 -3.37
CA ALA A 11 18.10 -1.59 -2.73
C ALA A 11 17.04 -0.48 -2.76
N VAL A 12 17.43 0.78 -2.52
CA VAL A 12 16.55 1.96 -2.61
C VAL A 12 16.14 2.20 -4.05
N VAL A 13 17.05 2.09 -5.02
CA VAL A 13 16.76 2.22 -6.46
C VAL A 13 15.93 1.04 -6.95
N SER A 14 16.19 -0.19 -6.48
CA SER A 14 15.42 -1.39 -6.80
C SER A 14 14.00 -1.31 -6.23
N HIS A 15 13.83 -0.79 -5.01
CA HIS A 15 12.51 -0.47 -4.46
C HIS A 15 11.84 0.71 -5.17
N PHE A 16 12.58 1.76 -5.53
CA PHE A 16 12.07 2.84 -6.39
C PHE A 16 11.66 2.33 -7.78
N VAL A 17 12.30 1.27 -8.29
CA VAL A 17 11.98 0.59 -9.54
C VAL A 17 10.79 -0.37 -9.37
N GLN A 18 10.67 -1.09 -8.24
CA GLN A 18 9.46 -1.83 -7.84
C GLN A 18 8.26 -0.91 -7.60
N PHE A 19 8.53 0.34 -7.26
CA PHE A 19 7.54 1.37 -7.06
C PHE A 19 7.24 2.14 -8.35
N PHE A 20 8.16 2.26 -9.30
CA PHE A 20 7.76 2.50 -10.69
C PHE A 20 6.97 1.32 -11.28
N SER A 21 7.16 0.13 -10.70
CA SER A 21 6.24 -1.02 -10.82
C SER A 21 4.95 -0.85 -10.02
N LEU A 22 4.55 0.35 -9.59
CA LEU A 22 3.15 0.74 -9.34
C LEU A 22 2.25 0.55 -10.58
N LYS A 23 2.82 0.15 -11.73
CA LYS A 23 2.11 -0.43 -12.88
C LYS A 23 2.03 -1.97 -12.87
N SER A 24 2.76 -2.66 -12.01
CA SER A 24 2.63 -4.10 -11.73
C SER A 24 1.27 -4.41 -11.14
N THR A 25 0.63 -3.52 -10.37
CA THR A 25 -0.79 -3.69 -10.01
C THR A 25 -1.65 -3.75 -11.26
N LYS A 26 -1.38 -3.00 -12.33
CA LYS A 26 -2.11 -3.16 -13.61
C LYS A 26 -1.75 -4.45 -14.35
N TYR A 27 -0.48 -4.86 -14.35
CA TYR A 27 -0.03 -6.07 -15.04
C TYR A 27 -0.44 -7.36 -14.33
N LEU A 28 -0.18 -7.46 -13.02
CA LEU A 28 -0.67 -8.51 -12.13
C LEU A 28 -2.19 -8.48 -12.02
N ASN A 29 -2.86 -7.32 -11.94
CA ASN A 29 -4.32 -7.31 -12.05
C ASN A 29 -4.74 -7.84 -13.41
N THR A 30 -4.06 -7.54 -14.52
CA THR A 30 -4.39 -8.12 -15.83
C THR A 30 -4.24 -9.64 -15.81
N ILE A 31 -3.17 -10.18 -15.21
CA ILE A 31 -2.97 -11.63 -15.06
C ILE A 31 -4.06 -12.23 -14.16
N VAL A 32 -4.36 -11.62 -13.02
CA VAL A 32 -5.38 -12.08 -12.07
C VAL A 32 -6.79 -11.95 -12.65
N TYR A 33 -7.07 -10.91 -13.46
CA TYR A 33 -8.28 -10.76 -14.26
C TYR A 33 -8.34 -11.76 -15.43
N GLY A 34 -7.20 -12.26 -15.90
CA GLY A 34 -7.12 -13.40 -16.81
C GLY A 34 -7.51 -14.70 -16.10
N MET A 35 -6.90 -14.95 -14.93
CA MET A 35 -7.22 -16.09 -14.06
C MET A 35 -8.69 -16.06 -13.58
N LYS A 36 -9.29 -14.86 -13.44
CA LYS A 36 -10.72 -14.66 -13.12
C LYS A 36 -11.67 -15.41 -14.05
N ARG A 37 -11.42 -15.37 -15.37
CA ARG A 37 -12.31 -16.05 -16.33
C ARG A 37 -12.22 -17.57 -16.23
N ILE A 38 -11.11 -18.08 -15.68
CA ILE A 38 -10.84 -19.50 -15.54
C ILE A 38 -11.44 -20.03 -14.23
N GLU A 39 -11.32 -19.29 -13.13
CA GLU A 39 -11.71 -19.78 -11.78
C GLU A 39 -13.22 -19.69 -11.48
N ASN A 40 -13.95 -18.86 -12.22
CA ASN A 40 -15.42 -18.76 -12.16
C ASN A 40 -16.01 -18.77 -10.72
N HIS A 41 -15.52 -17.86 -9.88
CA HIS A 41 -15.98 -17.72 -8.49
C HIS A 41 -17.48 -17.41 -8.40
N LYS A 42 -18.17 -18.07 -7.46
CA LYS A 42 -19.64 -17.93 -7.28
C LYS A 42 -20.06 -16.61 -6.63
N THR A 43 -19.24 -16.05 -5.74
CA THR A 43 -19.54 -14.80 -5.02
C THR A 43 -18.42 -13.77 -5.19
N GLN A 44 -18.77 -12.48 -5.11
CA GLN A 44 -17.81 -11.38 -5.19
C GLN A 44 -16.79 -11.43 -4.03
N GLU A 45 -17.22 -11.84 -2.84
CA GLU A 45 -16.34 -12.04 -1.68
C GLU A 45 -15.31 -13.14 -1.92
N SER A 46 -15.73 -14.30 -2.45
CA SER A 46 -14.80 -15.39 -2.79
C SER A 46 -13.79 -14.91 -3.82
N PHE A 47 -14.25 -14.17 -4.84
CA PHE A 47 -13.38 -13.59 -5.85
C PHE A 47 -12.34 -12.64 -5.24
N ASP A 48 -12.77 -11.69 -4.40
CA ASP A 48 -11.89 -10.71 -3.79
C ASP A 48 -10.86 -11.39 -2.87
N ASN A 49 -11.28 -12.38 -2.07
CA ASN A 49 -10.38 -13.11 -1.17
C ASN A 49 -9.26 -13.84 -1.93
N HIS A 50 -9.58 -14.56 -3.02
CA HIS A 50 -8.57 -15.27 -3.81
C HIS A 50 -7.62 -14.32 -4.55
N ARG A 51 -8.13 -13.17 -5.02
CA ARG A 51 -7.30 -12.12 -5.60
C ARG A 51 -6.32 -11.55 -4.57
N ILE A 52 -6.81 -11.22 -3.38
CA ILE A 52 -5.99 -10.68 -2.28
C ILE A 52 -4.87 -11.65 -1.94
N ILE A 53 -5.15 -12.95 -1.72
CA ILE A 53 -4.11 -13.94 -1.38
C ILE A 53 -2.99 -13.98 -2.43
N LYS A 54 -3.34 -14.01 -3.72
CA LYS A 54 -2.35 -14.12 -4.79
C LYS A 54 -1.43 -12.90 -4.86
N LEU A 55 -2.02 -11.71 -4.78
CA LEU A 55 -1.25 -10.46 -4.81
C LEU A 55 -0.41 -10.31 -3.53
N LEU A 56 -0.98 -10.67 -2.38
CA LEU A 56 -0.30 -10.64 -1.10
C LEU A 56 0.93 -11.55 -1.05
N LEU A 57 0.83 -12.78 -1.57
CA LEU A 57 1.98 -13.70 -1.61
C LEU A 57 3.11 -13.14 -2.46
N PHE A 58 2.78 -12.53 -3.59
CA PHE A 58 3.77 -11.86 -4.43
C PHE A 58 4.43 -10.69 -3.70
N GLU A 59 3.62 -9.83 -3.09
CA GLU A 59 4.10 -8.66 -2.36
C GLU A 59 4.97 -9.06 -1.15
N PHE A 60 4.57 -10.11 -0.43
CA PHE A 60 5.31 -10.63 0.71
C PHE A 60 6.71 -11.10 0.29
N VAL A 61 6.80 -11.91 -0.78
CA VAL A 61 8.11 -12.34 -1.30
C VAL A 61 8.93 -11.13 -1.73
N ASN A 62 8.32 -10.20 -2.46
CA ASN A 62 8.99 -9.02 -2.98
C ASN A 62 9.59 -8.14 -1.87
N ASN A 63 8.85 -7.94 -0.78
CA ASN A 63 9.26 -7.05 0.32
C ASN A 63 10.18 -7.71 1.35
N PHE A 64 10.02 -9.02 1.61
CA PHE A 64 10.70 -9.67 2.74
C PHE A 64 11.84 -10.62 2.34
N ILE A 65 11.92 -11.09 1.09
CA ILE A 65 12.98 -12.05 0.70
C ILE A 65 14.38 -11.45 0.79
N ALA A 66 14.55 -10.19 0.40
CA ALA A 66 15.83 -9.50 0.48
C ALA A 66 16.28 -9.32 1.94
N MET A 67 15.34 -8.95 2.83
CA MET A 67 15.62 -8.84 4.26
C MET A 67 15.93 -10.20 4.89
N GLY A 68 15.21 -11.26 4.49
CA GLY A 68 15.50 -12.63 4.91
C GLY A 68 16.90 -13.09 4.47
N TYR A 69 17.33 -12.74 3.26
CA TYR A 69 18.70 -13.02 2.80
C TYR A 69 19.75 -12.30 3.65
N ILE A 70 19.53 -11.03 4.00
CA ILE A 70 20.45 -10.27 4.87
C ILE A 70 20.48 -10.88 6.28
N ALA A 71 19.31 -11.20 6.84
CA ALA A 71 19.17 -11.73 8.19
C ALA A 71 19.82 -13.11 8.35
N PHE A 72 19.50 -14.06 7.46
CA PHE A 72 19.86 -15.46 7.63
C PHE A 72 21.14 -15.87 6.90
N TYR A 73 21.42 -15.30 5.73
CA TYR A 73 22.59 -15.67 4.93
C TYR A 73 23.78 -14.74 5.19
N GLN A 74 23.58 -13.42 5.12
CA GLN A 74 24.68 -12.46 5.37
C GLN A 74 24.96 -12.25 6.86
N GLN A 75 23.94 -12.39 7.70
CA GLN A 75 24.00 -12.18 9.15
C GLN A 75 24.50 -10.78 9.55
N ASP A 76 24.24 -9.77 8.71
CA ASP A 76 24.60 -8.36 8.96
C ASP A 76 23.41 -7.62 9.56
N LEU A 77 23.38 -7.55 10.89
CA LEU A 77 22.29 -6.91 11.64
C LEU A 77 22.24 -5.40 11.44
N ASP A 78 23.39 -4.75 11.21
CA ASP A 78 23.44 -3.29 11.04
C ASP A 78 22.92 -2.89 9.65
N MET A 79 23.25 -3.68 8.63
CA MET A 79 22.66 -3.53 7.30
C MET A 79 21.15 -3.81 7.34
N LEU A 80 20.71 -4.84 8.06
CA LEU A 80 19.30 -5.17 8.22
C LEU A 80 18.51 -4.04 8.90
N LYS A 81 19.01 -3.48 10.02
CA LYS A 81 18.40 -2.32 10.69
C LYS A 81 18.24 -1.14 9.76
N THR A 82 19.31 -0.82 9.02
CA THR A 82 19.32 0.30 8.07
C THR A 82 18.29 0.08 6.97
N GLN A 83 18.20 -1.15 6.44
CA GLN A 83 17.25 -1.49 5.40
C GLN A 83 15.81 -1.40 5.89
N ILE A 84 15.48 -1.93 7.08
CA ILE A 84 14.14 -1.82 7.67
C ILE A 84 13.76 -0.35 7.85
N LEU A 85 14.64 0.46 8.45
CA LEU A 85 14.40 1.88 8.68
C LEU A 85 14.12 2.62 7.36
N ILE A 86 14.94 2.37 6.34
CA ILE A 86 14.78 2.98 5.02
C ILE A 86 13.44 2.55 4.40
N MET A 87 13.07 1.28 4.45
CA MET A 87 11.79 0.82 3.88
C MET A 87 10.60 1.45 4.61
N MET A 88 10.62 1.51 5.94
CA MET A 88 9.54 2.13 6.70
C MET A 88 9.39 3.63 6.37
N VAL A 89 10.50 4.36 6.23
CA VAL A 89 10.45 5.81 5.94
C VAL A 89 10.09 6.08 4.48
N VAL A 90 10.69 5.36 3.54
CA VAL A 90 10.48 5.59 2.09
C VAL A 90 9.07 5.22 1.67
N ASN A 91 8.59 4.03 2.09
CA ASN A 91 7.22 3.61 1.78
C ASN A 91 6.22 4.62 2.32
N GLN A 92 6.43 5.07 3.56
CA GLN A 92 5.53 6.05 4.14
C GLN A 92 5.52 7.38 3.39
N LEU A 93 6.69 7.98 3.18
CA LEU A 93 6.76 9.31 2.58
C LEU A 93 6.11 9.32 1.20
N PHE A 94 6.25 8.23 0.46
CA PHE A 94 5.71 8.17 -0.87
C PHE A 94 4.24 7.79 -0.93
N ASN A 95 3.78 6.83 -0.13
CA ASN A 95 2.35 6.52 -0.04
C ASN A 95 1.60 7.79 0.36
N GLN A 96 2.10 8.51 1.35
CA GLN A 96 1.54 9.79 1.76
C GLN A 96 1.56 10.85 0.65
N PHE A 97 2.63 10.91 -0.15
CA PHE A 97 2.69 11.81 -1.30
C PHE A 97 1.66 11.45 -2.38
N GLN A 98 1.56 10.17 -2.75
CA GLN A 98 0.65 9.73 -3.79
C GLN A 98 -0.82 9.79 -3.37
N GLU A 99 -1.10 9.54 -2.10
CA GLU A 99 -2.46 9.42 -1.60
C GLU A 99 -3.05 10.75 -1.15
N ALA A 100 -2.24 11.67 -0.63
CA ALA A 100 -2.72 12.99 -0.21
C ALA A 100 -2.40 14.09 -1.23
N VAL A 101 -1.13 14.19 -1.64
CA VAL A 101 -0.64 15.35 -2.39
C VAL A 101 -1.07 15.28 -3.86
N LEU A 102 -0.90 14.12 -4.50
CA LEU A 102 -1.21 13.93 -5.91
C LEU A 102 -2.69 14.19 -6.26
N PRO A 103 -3.69 13.58 -5.58
CA PRO A 103 -5.10 13.85 -5.89
C PRO A 103 -5.46 15.30 -5.67
N PHE A 104 -4.94 15.93 -4.61
CA PHE A 104 -5.21 17.33 -4.31
C PHE A 104 -4.66 18.27 -5.41
N LEU A 105 -3.42 18.04 -5.86
CA LEU A 105 -2.82 18.81 -6.95
C LEU A 105 -3.62 18.67 -8.24
N ILE A 106 -4.00 17.44 -8.59
CA ILE A 106 -4.78 17.14 -9.80
C ILE A 106 -6.17 17.80 -9.72
N GLN A 107 -6.86 17.68 -8.59
CA GLN A 107 -8.20 18.25 -8.40
C GLN A 107 -8.17 19.78 -8.44
N LYS A 108 -7.18 20.41 -7.78
CA LYS A 108 -6.98 21.86 -7.81
C LYS A 108 -6.69 22.36 -9.22
N PHE A 109 -5.82 21.67 -9.96
CA PHE A 109 -5.48 22.01 -11.34
C PHE A 109 -6.71 21.88 -12.25
N ARG A 110 -7.46 20.76 -12.17
CA ARG A 110 -8.70 20.55 -12.93
C ARG A 110 -9.74 21.65 -12.67
N ARG A 111 -9.92 22.04 -11.41
CA ARG A 111 -10.86 23.11 -11.02
C ARG A 111 -10.45 24.46 -11.60
N MET A 112 -9.15 24.78 -11.56
CA MET A 112 -8.62 26.04 -12.12
C MET A 112 -8.79 26.11 -13.63
N TRP A 113 -8.54 25.01 -14.34
CA TRP A 113 -8.73 24.94 -15.80
C TRP A 113 -10.19 25.07 -16.21
N ARG A 114 -11.14 24.49 -15.46
CA ARG A 114 -12.58 24.65 -15.74
C ARG A 114 -13.13 26.03 -15.43
N ALA A 115 -12.65 26.66 -14.37
CA ALA A 115 -13.06 28.03 -14.03
C ALA A 115 -12.78 29.02 -15.17
N ARG A 116 -11.81 28.73 -16.05
CA ARG A 116 -11.54 29.50 -17.27
C ARG A 116 -12.52 29.25 -18.43
N SER A 117 -13.28 28.17 -18.40
CA SER A 117 -14.11 27.71 -19.55
C SER A 117 -15.62 27.79 -19.31
N SER A 118 -16.09 28.07 -18.09
CA SER A 118 -17.49 27.88 -17.70
C SER A 118 -18.20 29.19 -17.35
N SER A 119 -18.90 29.78 -18.32
CA SER A 119 -19.95 30.78 -18.11
C SER A 119 -21.31 30.07 -18.03
N ASP A 120 -22.08 30.27 -16.96
CA ASP A 120 -23.47 29.83 -16.74
C ASP A 120 -23.78 28.35 -16.40
N ILE A 121 -23.03 27.73 -15.48
CA ILE A 121 -23.42 26.43 -14.88
C ILE A 121 -24.09 26.66 -13.51
N SER A 122 -25.32 26.14 -13.34
CA SER A 122 -26.05 26.14 -12.05
C SER A 122 -25.20 25.52 -10.92
N PRO A 123 -25.27 26.03 -9.68
CA PRO A 123 -24.49 25.52 -8.55
C PRO A 123 -24.70 24.02 -8.30
N THR A 124 -25.92 23.51 -8.51
CA THR A 124 -26.24 22.08 -8.38
C THR A 124 -25.50 21.24 -9.44
N MET A 125 -25.56 21.65 -10.70
CA MET A 125 -24.88 20.95 -11.80
C MET A 125 -23.35 20.93 -11.59
N ARG A 126 -22.79 22.04 -11.07
CA ARG A 126 -21.36 22.11 -10.75
C ARG A 126 -20.96 21.07 -9.69
N SER A 127 -21.74 20.92 -8.63
CA SER A 127 -21.46 19.92 -7.59
C SER A 127 -21.47 18.49 -8.12
N ILE A 128 -22.37 18.17 -9.04
CA ILE A 128 -22.47 16.84 -9.67
C ILE A 128 -21.25 16.58 -10.56
N LEU A 129 -20.83 17.57 -11.37
CA LEU A 129 -19.65 17.44 -12.22
C LEU A 129 -18.38 17.29 -11.39
N ASP A 130 -18.23 18.08 -10.33
CA ASP A 130 -17.10 17.98 -9.42
C ASP A 130 -17.06 16.59 -8.76
N GLN A 131 -18.21 16.04 -8.34
CA GLN A 131 -18.28 14.66 -7.82
C GLN A 131 -17.95 13.60 -8.88
N ARG A 132 -18.47 13.73 -10.10
CA ARG A 132 -18.22 12.78 -11.20
C ARG A 132 -16.74 12.66 -11.54
N ASP A 133 -15.98 13.73 -11.36
CA ASP A 133 -14.58 13.78 -11.76
C ASP A 133 -13.58 13.53 -10.60
N MET A 134 -14.09 13.26 -9.39
CA MET A 134 -13.33 12.67 -8.30
C MET A 134 -12.92 11.23 -8.63
N TRP A 135 -11.93 10.69 -7.91
CA TRP A 135 -11.44 9.33 -8.15
C TRP A 135 -12.45 8.28 -7.66
N SER A 136 -12.51 7.15 -8.37
CA SER A 136 -13.31 6.00 -7.95
C SER A 136 -12.54 5.21 -6.90
N TYR A 137 -13.19 4.86 -5.79
CA TYR A 137 -12.59 4.02 -4.76
C TYR A 137 -12.65 2.55 -5.19
N GLU A 138 -11.51 1.96 -5.55
CA GLU A 138 -11.43 0.59 -6.11
C GLU A 138 -11.50 -0.52 -5.05
N GLY A 139 -11.43 -0.15 -3.76
CA GLY A 139 -11.53 -1.06 -2.61
C GLY A 139 -10.45 -0.77 -1.58
N THR A 140 -10.45 -1.56 -0.50
CA THR A 140 -9.55 -1.41 0.64
C THR A 140 -8.24 -2.18 0.49
N TYR A 141 -7.95 -2.78 -0.67
CA TYR A 141 -6.82 -3.69 -0.83
C TYR A 141 -5.48 -3.00 -0.56
N ASP A 142 -5.25 -1.85 -1.20
CA ASP A 142 -3.99 -1.11 -1.05
C ASP A 142 -3.84 -0.59 0.40
N ASP A 143 -4.91 -0.06 0.98
CA ASP A 143 -4.96 0.39 2.38
C ASP A 143 -4.57 -0.73 3.37
N TYR A 144 -5.11 -1.95 3.20
CA TYR A 144 -4.75 -3.09 4.03
C TYR A 144 -3.34 -3.63 3.74
N LEU A 145 -2.88 -3.57 2.49
CA LEU A 145 -1.55 -4.04 2.09
C LEU A 145 -0.45 -3.19 2.75
N GLU A 146 -0.67 -1.89 2.85
CA GLU A 146 0.22 -0.99 3.58
C GLU A 146 0.36 -1.39 5.05
N VAL A 147 -0.77 -1.54 5.74
CA VAL A 147 -0.78 -1.94 7.16
C VAL A 147 -0.18 -3.33 7.34
N PHE A 148 -0.45 -4.27 6.43
CA PHE A 148 0.12 -5.61 6.45
C PHE A 148 1.65 -5.59 6.32
N THR A 149 2.17 -4.81 5.38
CA THR A 149 3.62 -4.72 5.14
C THR A 149 4.32 -4.04 6.31
N GLN A 150 3.73 -2.99 6.88
CA GLN A 150 4.22 -2.32 8.08
C GLN A 150 4.23 -3.27 9.29
N PHE A 151 3.15 -4.03 9.49
CA PHE A 151 3.09 -5.06 10.53
C PHE A 151 4.20 -6.11 10.36
N GLY A 152 4.48 -6.53 9.12
CA GLY A 152 5.58 -7.46 8.83
C GLY A 152 6.95 -6.91 9.21
N TYR A 153 7.25 -5.64 8.91
CA TYR A 153 8.51 -5.03 9.33
C TYR A 153 8.68 -5.01 10.85
N VAL A 154 7.59 -4.75 11.58
CA VAL A 154 7.62 -4.72 13.06
C VAL A 154 7.75 -6.14 13.64
N PHE A 155 6.90 -7.08 13.22
CA PHE A 155 6.84 -8.40 13.84
C PHE A 155 8.00 -9.31 13.48
N LEU A 156 8.40 -9.36 12.19
CA LEU A 156 9.47 -10.25 11.74
C LEU A 156 10.85 -9.84 12.28
N PHE A 157 11.08 -8.54 12.50
CA PHE A 157 12.40 -7.99 12.82
C PHE A 157 12.42 -7.20 14.14
N SER A 158 11.45 -7.45 15.03
CA SER A 158 11.32 -6.76 16.32
C SER A 158 12.57 -6.84 17.19
N SER A 159 13.26 -7.99 17.20
CA SER A 159 14.50 -8.19 17.98
C SER A 159 15.67 -7.37 17.43
N VAL A 160 15.69 -7.14 16.12
CA VAL A 160 16.75 -6.40 15.43
C VAL A 160 16.53 -4.90 15.55
N PHE A 161 15.29 -4.41 15.40
CA PHE A 161 14.96 -2.99 15.50
C PHE A 161 13.73 -2.74 16.39
N PRO A 162 13.89 -2.72 17.73
CA PRO A 162 12.76 -2.55 18.67
C PRO A 162 11.99 -1.23 18.50
N LEU A 163 12.66 -0.20 18.00
CA LEU A 163 12.06 1.11 17.73
C LEU A 163 11.08 1.10 16.54
N ALA A 164 11.06 0.03 15.73
CA ALA A 164 10.13 -0.13 14.61
C ALA A 164 8.67 0.06 15.04
N ALA A 165 8.28 -0.53 16.17
CA ALA A 165 6.90 -0.45 16.67
C ALA A 165 6.48 0.99 16.99
N LEU A 166 7.39 1.81 17.53
CA LEU A 166 7.12 3.22 17.81
C LEU A 166 6.97 4.02 16.51
N LEU A 167 7.82 3.77 15.52
CA LEU A 167 7.71 4.41 14.20
C LEU A 167 6.40 4.03 13.52
N ALA A 168 6.02 2.76 13.56
CA ALA A 168 4.75 2.27 13.02
C ALA A 168 3.55 2.91 13.75
N LEU A 169 3.63 3.10 15.07
CA LEU A 169 2.57 3.78 15.82
C LEU A 169 2.40 5.24 15.39
N LEU A 170 3.50 6.00 15.34
CA LEU A 170 3.48 7.41 14.88
C LEU A 170 2.93 7.50 13.46
N ASN A 171 3.30 6.53 12.64
CA ASN A 171 2.81 6.41 11.28
C ASN A 171 1.30 6.23 11.22
N ASN A 172 0.77 5.28 11.97
CA ASN A 172 -0.64 4.94 11.98
C ASN A 172 -1.50 6.09 12.52
N LEU A 173 -0.95 6.90 13.43
CA LEU A 173 -1.62 8.12 13.89
C LEU A 173 -1.77 9.16 12.77
N LEU A 174 -0.76 9.34 11.92
CA LEU A 174 -0.86 10.21 10.75
C LEU A 174 -1.77 9.60 9.69
N GLU A 175 -1.69 8.29 9.48
CA GLU A 175 -2.44 7.58 8.45
C GLU A 175 -3.96 7.69 8.65
N VAL A 176 -4.44 7.53 9.88
CA VAL A 176 -5.88 7.69 10.19
C VAL A 176 -6.40 9.05 9.75
N TRP A 177 -5.59 10.11 9.89
CA TRP A 177 -5.96 11.45 9.44
C TRP A 177 -5.92 11.57 7.91
N VAL A 178 -4.90 11.01 7.26
CA VAL A 178 -4.75 11.10 5.81
C VAL A 178 -5.80 10.27 5.07
N ASP A 179 -6.05 9.04 5.48
CA ASP A 179 -7.13 8.21 4.91
C ASP A 179 -8.50 8.86 5.09
N GLY A 180 -8.73 9.49 6.25
CA GLY A 180 -9.93 10.29 6.48
C GLY A 180 -10.06 11.44 5.48
N PHE A 181 -8.98 12.19 5.27
CA PHE A 181 -8.94 13.29 4.30
C PHE A 181 -9.13 12.79 2.85
N LYS A 182 -8.46 11.70 2.49
CA LYS A 182 -8.54 11.02 1.19
C LYS A 182 -9.98 10.65 0.84
N LEU A 183 -10.70 9.99 1.75
CA LEU A 183 -12.10 9.60 1.53
C LEU A 183 -13.06 10.80 1.46
N CYS A 184 -12.77 11.90 2.18
CA CYS A 184 -13.64 13.07 2.21
C CYS A 184 -13.46 14.00 1.01
N TYR A 185 -12.24 14.12 0.47
CA TYR A 185 -11.90 15.17 -0.50
C TYR A 185 -11.36 14.66 -1.84
N ALA A 186 -10.79 13.45 -1.92
CA ALA A 186 -10.20 12.92 -3.15
C ALA A 186 -11.12 11.94 -3.90
N TYR A 187 -11.87 11.12 -3.15
CA TYR A 187 -12.67 10.04 -3.72
C TYR A 187 -14.17 10.37 -3.80
N GLN A 188 -14.83 9.72 -4.75
CA GLN A 188 -16.28 9.60 -4.78
C GLN A 188 -16.77 8.79 -3.59
N ARG A 189 -17.99 9.07 -3.12
CA ARG A 189 -18.60 8.30 -2.03
C ARG A 189 -18.67 6.81 -2.44
N PRO A 190 -17.96 5.91 -1.75
CA PRO A 190 -18.02 4.50 -2.05
C PRO A 190 -19.39 3.93 -1.65
N GLN A 191 -19.81 2.86 -2.34
CA GLN A 191 -21.01 2.13 -1.96
C GLN A 191 -20.76 1.34 -0.68
N ALA A 192 -21.64 1.51 0.30
CA ALA A 192 -21.58 0.74 1.54
C ALA A 192 -21.83 -0.75 1.24
N ARG A 193 -20.89 -1.60 1.65
CA ARG A 193 -20.99 -3.06 1.53
C ARG A 193 -21.04 -3.67 2.92
N PRO A 194 -22.07 -4.46 3.28
CA PRO A 194 -22.07 -5.16 4.55
C PRO A 194 -21.01 -6.25 4.52
N VAL A 195 -20.09 -6.22 5.49
CA VAL A 195 -19.01 -7.21 5.65
C VAL A 195 -19.06 -7.78 7.07
N LYS A 196 -18.72 -9.06 7.22
CA LYS A 196 -18.72 -9.75 8.53
C LYS A 196 -17.42 -9.55 9.32
N GLY A 197 -16.38 -9.02 8.67
CA GLY A 197 -15.05 -8.78 9.24
C GLY A 197 -14.07 -8.32 8.16
N ILE A 198 -12.77 -8.34 8.47
CA ILE A 198 -11.71 -7.94 7.54
C ILE A 198 -11.41 -8.98 6.45
N GLY A 199 -12.07 -10.14 6.51
CA GLY A 199 -11.96 -11.21 5.52
C GLY A 199 -10.62 -11.94 5.59
N VAL A 200 -10.04 -12.20 4.43
CA VAL A 200 -8.80 -12.99 4.30
C VAL A 200 -7.57 -12.34 4.93
N TRP A 201 -7.61 -11.04 5.18
CA TRP A 201 -6.56 -10.31 5.87
C TRP A 201 -6.31 -10.86 7.28
N GLN A 202 -7.36 -11.32 7.99
CA GLN A 202 -7.20 -11.94 9.31
C GLN A 202 -6.26 -13.14 9.25
N VAL A 203 -6.51 -14.05 8.31
CA VAL A 203 -5.68 -15.24 8.09
C VAL A 203 -4.26 -14.85 7.67
N ALA A 204 -4.11 -13.78 6.89
CA ALA A 204 -2.80 -13.26 6.50
C ALA A 204 -1.99 -12.75 7.70
N PHE A 205 -2.59 -11.93 8.57
CA PHE A 205 -1.93 -11.43 9.79
C PHE A 205 -1.56 -12.56 10.75
N GLU A 206 -2.43 -13.56 10.92
CA GLU A 206 -2.13 -14.76 11.70
C GLU A 206 -0.96 -15.56 11.13
N ALA A 207 -0.96 -15.83 9.82
CA ALA A 207 0.12 -16.53 9.15
C ALA A 207 1.45 -15.78 9.30
N LEU A 208 1.45 -14.46 9.10
CA LEU A 208 2.62 -13.61 9.28
C LEU A 208 3.14 -13.62 10.73
N SER A 209 2.24 -13.64 11.71
CA SER A 209 2.60 -13.75 13.13
C SER A 209 3.26 -15.09 13.45
N LEU A 210 2.77 -16.20 12.87
CA LEU A 210 3.40 -17.51 13.01
C LEU A 210 4.78 -17.55 12.37
N ILE A 211 4.93 -16.97 11.17
CA ILE A 211 6.23 -16.84 10.50
C ILE A 211 7.18 -15.99 11.36
N ALA A 212 6.68 -14.93 12.00
CA ALA A 212 7.49 -14.10 12.89
C ALA A 212 8.04 -14.89 14.07
N VAL A 213 7.26 -15.76 14.72
CA VAL A 213 7.77 -16.62 15.81
C VAL A 213 8.95 -17.50 15.36
N ILE A 214 8.93 -17.99 14.12
CA ILE A 214 10.03 -18.79 13.56
C ILE A 214 11.22 -17.91 13.14
N THR A 215 10.95 -16.69 12.69
CA THR A 215 11.94 -15.77 12.11
C THR A 215 12.71 -15.00 13.18
N ILE A 216 12.08 -14.71 14.32
CA ILE A 216 12.71 -14.03 15.45
C ILE A 216 13.92 -14.86 15.91
N PRO A 217 15.16 -14.37 15.73
CA PRO A 217 16.36 -15.05 16.19
C PRO A 217 16.48 -15.08 17.72
#